data_AF-A0ABD7SR59-F1
#
_entry.id   AF-A0ABD7SR59-F1
#
_cell.length_a   1.000
_cell.length_b   1.000
_cell.length_c   1.000
_cell.angle_alpha   90.00
_cell.angle_beta   90.00
_cell.angle_gamma   90.00
#
_symmetry.space_group_name_H-M   'P 1'
#
loop_
_entity.id
_entity.type
_entity.pdbx_description
1 polymer ?
#
loop_
_entity_poly.entity_id
_entity_poly.type
_entity_poly.pdbx_seq_one_letter_code
_entity_poly.pdbx_strand_id
1 'polypeptide(L)'
;MKASIKIAVITFREDESIIKASEVALPESKERGEQQIREMMESMAKDGETDSFQVVANKGQTLKSFTYMDDKTIEHFALLITRMVYSN
;
A
#
# COMPACT_ATOMS: atom_id res chain seq x y z
N MET A 1 25.04 -6.78 -0.08
CA MET A 1 23.71 -6.56 0.54
C MET A 1 22.67 -6.67 -0.57
N LYS A 2 21.67 -7.55 -0.46
CA LYS A 2 20.53 -7.53 -1.39
C LYS A 2 19.71 -6.25 -1.14
N ALA A 3 19.24 -5.61 -2.21
CA ALA A 3 18.44 -4.41 -2.09
C ALA A 3 17.11 -4.75 -1.39
N SER A 4 16.82 -4.07 -0.29
CA SER A 4 15.52 -4.16 0.36
C SER A 4 14.48 -3.54 -0.56
N ILE A 5 13.41 -4.30 -0.78
CA ILE A 5 12.22 -3.84 -1.47
C ILE A 5 11.43 -2.93 -0.53
N LYS A 6 11.08 -1.73 -0.99
CA LYS A 6 10.41 -0.71 -0.19
C LYS A 6 9.22 -0.11 -0.92
N ILE A 7 8.16 0.15 -0.17
CA ILE A 7 7.00 0.93 -0.61
C ILE A 7 6.79 2.09 0.37
N ALA A 8 6.21 3.18 -0.12
CA ALA A 8 5.73 4.28 0.70
C ALA A 8 4.21 4.27 0.71
N VAL A 9 3.63 4.55 1.88
CA VAL A 9 2.19 4.59 2.10
C VAL A 9 1.85 5.90 2.77
N ILE A 10 0.89 6.62 2.21
CA ILE A 10 0.45 7.92 2.70
C ILE A 10 -1.07 7.82 2.91
N THR A 11 -1.56 8.21 4.07
CA THR A 11 -2.99 8.29 4.37
C THR A 11 -3.44 9.74 4.49
N PHE A 12 -4.67 10.00 4.07
CA PHE A 12 -5.25 11.32 3.97
C PHE A 12 -6.63 11.36 4.62
N ARG A 13 -6.99 12.53 5.14
CA ARG A 13 -8.37 12.89 5.50
C ARG A 13 -9.15 13.34 4.26
N GLU A 14 -10.44 13.58 4.45
CA GLU A 14 -11.37 14.11 3.44
C GLU A 14 -10.88 15.45 2.86
N ASP A 15 -10.24 16.29 3.69
CA ASP A 15 -9.67 17.59 3.29
C ASP A 15 -8.29 17.49 2.61
N GLU A 16 -7.88 16.28 2.23
CA GLU A 16 -6.57 15.96 1.64
C GLU A 16 -5.36 16.22 2.56
N SER A 17 -5.59 16.52 3.85
CA SER A 17 -4.49 16.62 4.81
C SER A 17 -3.86 15.25 5.07
N ILE A 18 -2.52 15.20 5.09
CA ILE A 18 -1.78 13.97 5.40
C ILE A 18 -1.96 13.64 6.88
N ILE A 19 -2.44 12.43 7.15
CA ILE A 19 -2.52 11.88 8.52
C ILE A 19 -1.18 11.21 8.84
N LYS A 20 -0.74 10.32 7.95
CA LYS A 20 0.45 9.49 8.15
C LYS A 20 1.16 9.24 6.83
N ALA A 21 2.48 9.28 6.87
CA ALA A 21 3.34 8.78 5.79
C ALA A 21 4.32 7.76 6.39
N SER A 22 4.43 6.59 5.78
CA SER A 22 5.26 5.50 6.29
C SER A 22 5.94 4.74 5.16
N GLU A 23 7.20 4.38 5.39
CA GLU A 23 7.93 3.47 4.52
C GLU A 23 7.83 2.05 5.07
N VAL A 24 7.53 1.10 4.19
CA VAL A 24 7.36 -0.31 4.55
C VAL A 24 8.33 -1.14 3.72
N ALA A 25 9.18 -1.90 4.40
CA ALA A 25 10.01 -2.91 3.77
C ALA A 25 9.15 -4.16 3.53
N LEU A 26 9.13 -4.62 2.28
CA LEU A 26 8.44 -5.86 1.93
C LEU A 26 9.39 -7.06 2.04
N PRO A 27 8.87 -8.25 2.38
CA PRO A 27 9.64 -9.48 2.46
C PRO A 27 10.17 -9.89 1.07
N GLU A 28 11.16 -10.79 1.01
CA GLU A 28 11.64 -11.28 -0.30
C GLU A 28 10.60 -12.14 -1.03
N SER A 29 9.67 -12.78 -0.31
CA SER A 29 8.60 -13.58 -0.90
C SER A 29 7.43 -12.70 -1.34
N LYS A 30 7.03 -12.84 -2.62
CA LYS A 30 5.86 -12.18 -3.19
C LYS A 30 4.58 -12.47 -2.40
N GLU A 31 4.32 -13.73 -2.06
CA GLU A 31 3.11 -14.16 -1.33
C GLU A 31 3.04 -13.50 0.05
N ARG A 32 4.17 -13.48 0.78
CA ARG A 32 4.24 -12.77 2.06
C ARG A 32 4.10 -11.25 1.89
N GLY A 33 4.61 -10.69 0.79
CA GLY A 33 4.45 -9.28 0.47
C GLY A 33 2.99 -8.90 0.22
N GLU A 34 2.25 -9.75 -0.51
CA GLU A 34 0.81 -9.56 -0.76
C GLU A 34 0.02 -9.61 0.55
N GLN A 35 0.33 -10.57 1.42
CA GLN A 35 -0.29 -10.65 2.74
C GLN A 35 -0.01 -9.40 3.58
N GLN A 36 1.25 -8.95 3.66
CA GLN A 36 1.59 -7.77 4.45
C GLN A 36 0.93 -6.49 3.93
N ILE A 37 0.83 -6.33 2.60
CA ILE A 37 0.12 -5.19 2.01
C ILE A 37 -1.37 -5.24 2.36
N ARG A 38 -1.98 -6.42 2.26
CA ARG A 38 -3.40 -6.62 2.61
C ARG A 38 -3.67 -6.26 4.06
N GLU A 39 -2.88 -6.78 5.00
CA GLU A 39 -3.01 -6.50 6.43
C GLU A 39 -2.90 -4.99 6.72
N MET A 40 -1.96 -4.32 6.06
CA MET A 40 -1.77 -2.88 6.18
C MET A 40 -2.98 -2.10 5.62
N MET A 41 -3.48 -2.50 4.45
CA MET A 41 -4.66 -1.91 3.82
C MET A 41 -5.92 -2.08 4.68
N GLU A 42 -6.15 -3.28 5.22
CA GLU A 42 -7.25 -3.56 6.14
C GLU A 42 -7.15 -2.76 7.44
N SER A 43 -5.93 -2.57 7.96
CA SER A 43 -5.70 -1.73 9.13
C SER A 43 -6.05 -0.26 8.86
N MET A 44 -5.74 0.26 7.67
CA MET A 44 -6.09 1.63 7.27
C MET A 44 -7.59 1.79 7.02
N ALA A 45 -8.25 0.78 6.44
CA ALA A 45 -9.70 0.80 6.23
C ALA A 45 -10.50 0.79 7.54
N LYS A 46 -9.91 0.30 8.63
CA LYS A 46 -10.51 0.30 9.98
C LYS A 46 -10.17 1.56 10.79
N ASP A 47 -9.28 2.40 10.28
CA ASP A 47 -8.90 3.64 10.94
C ASP A 47 -9.96 4.71 10.65
N GLY A 48 -10.69 5.12 11.69
CA GLY A 48 -11.79 6.08 11.59
C GLY A 48 -11.36 7.50 11.23
N GLU A 49 -10.05 7.79 11.20
CA GLU A 49 -9.51 9.06 10.72
C GLU A 49 -9.08 9.03 9.25
N THR A 50 -8.95 7.85 8.64
CA THR A 50 -8.41 7.70 7.27
C THR A 50 -9.53 7.63 6.24
N ASP A 51 -9.63 8.66 5.39
CA ASP A 51 -10.61 8.72 4.30
C ASP A 51 -10.05 8.12 2.99
N SER A 52 -8.74 8.27 2.75
CA SER A 52 -8.09 7.68 1.58
C SER A 52 -6.60 7.40 1.82
N PHE A 53 -5.97 6.64 0.92
CA PHE A 53 -4.56 6.32 0.98
C PHE A 53 -3.92 6.29 -0.41
N GLN A 54 -2.60 6.47 -0.45
CA GLN A 54 -1.77 6.35 -1.65
C GLN A 54 -0.63 5.38 -1.36
N VAL A 55 -0.42 4.42 -2.25
CA VAL A 55 0.75 3.53 -2.20
C VAL A 55 1.66 3.85 -3.38
N VAL A 56 2.93 4.07 -3.06
CA VAL A 56 3.98 4.34 -4.03
C VAL A 56 5.00 3.22 -3.94
N ALA A 57 5.14 2.47 -5.03
CA ALA A 57 6.18 1.47 -5.21
C ALA A 57 7.15 1.97 -6.28
N ASN A 58 8.45 1.96 -5.96
CA ASN A 58 9.60 2.13 -6.87
C ASN A 58 9.53 3.29 -7.91
N LYS A 59 10.43 4.28 -7.81
CA LYS A 59 10.63 5.35 -8.82
C LYS A 59 9.36 6.13 -9.25
N GLY A 60 8.49 6.44 -8.31
CA GLY A 60 7.41 7.42 -8.53
C GLY A 60 6.20 6.92 -9.32
N GLN A 61 6.14 5.61 -9.64
CA GLN A 61 4.89 5.03 -10.14
C GLN A 61 3.88 4.99 -9.01
N THR A 62 2.92 5.91 -9.10
CA THR A 62 1.89 6.13 -8.10
C THR A 62 0.65 5.37 -8.52
N LEU A 63 0.16 4.50 -7.66
CA LEU A 63 -1.25 4.10 -7.69
C LEU A 63 -2.00 5.16 -6.90
N LYS A 64 -2.69 6.06 -7.61
CA LYS A 64 -3.46 7.15 -7.00
C LYS A 64 -4.64 6.57 -6.21
N SER A 65 -5.09 7.34 -5.22
CA SER A 65 -5.98 6.92 -4.13
C SER A 65 -7.33 6.36 -4.57
N PHE A 66 -7.81 5.35 -3.85
CA PHE A 66 -9.17 4.85 -3.94
C PHE A 66 -9.76 4.79 -2.53
N THR A 67 -11.01 5.23 -2.38
CA THR A 67 -11.81 4.99 -1.18
C THR A 67 -12.13 3.50 -1.10
N TYR A 68 -11.89 2.87 0.04
CA TYR A 68 -12.12 1.44 0.19
C TYR A 68 -13.60 1.10 0.07
N MET A 69 -13.91 0.18 -0.85
CA MET A 69 -15.18 -0.51 -0.92
C MET A 69 -14.86 -2.00 -1.16
N ASP A 70 -15.00 -2.83 -0.12
CA ASP A 70 -14.90 -4.30 -0.12
C ASP A 70 -13.49 -4.98 -0.15
N ASP A 71 -13.47 -6.23 0.33
CA ASP A 71 -12.28 -7.10 0.45
C ASP A 71 -11.67 -7.49 -0.91
N LYS A 72 -12.48 -7.52 -1.99
CA LYS A 72 -12.00 -7.91 -3.33
C LYS A 72 -11.11 -6.83 -3.91
N THR A 73 -11.47 -5.58 -3.65
CA THR A 73 -10.69 -4.41 -4.04
C THR A 73 -9.31 -4.42 -3.39
N ILE A 74 -9.22 -4.79 -2.10
CA ILE A 74 -7.95 -4.92 -1.36
C ILE A 74 -7.04 -5.98 -2.00
N GLU A 75 -7.58 -7.16 -2.31
CA GLU A 75 -6.84 -8.24 -2.98
C GLU A 75 -6.22 -7.77 -4.30
N HIS A 76 -7.00 -7.10 -5.15
CA HIS A 76 -6.52 -6.61 -6.43
C HIS A 76 -5.39 -5.58 -6.29
N PHE A 77 -5.46 -4.70 -5.29
CA PHE A 77 -4.39 -3.75 -5.02
C PHE A 77 -3.11 -4.41 -4.52
N ALA A 78 -3.22 -5.37 -3.60
CA ALA A 78 -2.07 -6.12 -3.11
C ALA A 78 -1.32 -6.78 -4.28
N LEU A 79 -2.04 -7.49 -5.15
CA LEU A 79 -1.49 -8.14 -6.35
C LEU A 79 -0.82 -7.14 -7.31
N LEU A 80 -1.39 -5.96 -7.51
CA LEU A 80 -0.85 -4.95 -8.43
C LEU A 80 0.45 -4.36 -7.90
N ILE A 81 0.48 -3.97 -6.62
CA ILE A 81 1.66 -3.40 -5.97
C ILE A 81 2.80 -4.42 -5.95
N THR A 82 2.53 -5.67 -5.57
CA THR A 82 3.57 -6.71 -5.57
C THR A 82 4.09 -6.99 -6.98
N ARG A 83 3.23 -7.04 -8.01
CA ARG A 83 3.70 -7.17 -9.39
C ARG A 83 4.68 -6.07 -9.79
N MET A 84 4.42 -4.81 -9.44
CA MET A 84 5.31 -3.68 -9.74
C MET A 84 6.65 -3.77 -8.98
N VAL A 85 6.59 -4.34 -7.78
CA VAL A 85 7.71 -4.39 -6.86
C VAL A 85 8.70 -5.53 -7.16
N TYR A 86 8.18 -6.73 -7.43
CA TYR A 86 8.98 -7.94 -7.63
C TYR A 86 9.34 -8.21 -9.10
N SER A 87 9.03 -7.30 -10.03
CA SER A 87 9.43 -7.44 -11.44
C SER A 87 10.85 -6.90 -11.66
N ASN A 88 11.84 -7.78 -11.46
CA ASN A 88 13.22 -7.66 -11.93
C ASN A 88 13.80 -9.04 -12.20
#